data_AF-A0A0U5G1T7-F1
#
_entry.id   AF-A0A0U5G1T7-F1
#
_cell.length_a   1.000
_cell.length_b   1.000
_cell.length_c   1.000
_cell.angle_alpha   90.00
_cell.angle_beta   90.00
_cell.angle_gamma   90.00
#
_symmetry.space_group_name_H-M   'P 1'
#
loop_
_entity.id
_entity.type
_entity.pdbx_description
1 polymer ?
#
loop_
_entity_poly.entity_id
_entity_poly.type
_entity_poly.pdbx_seq_one_letter_code
_entity_poly.pdbx_strand_id
1 'polypeptide(L)'
;MMSVDGGPLYSGWLFLNGSETPHGPMKSDKEMEESLVSSLKHIPKIASSRFSRRLPMCAPYTLTHGDLNIGNIVVKDGELAGILVWEYAGYFPVWWEYVATKIGFDEDDAEWKALLSEHLHPFDQAAGLDFYSLSKTCNLDERGQTLLNLLINENK
;
A
#
# COMPACT_ATOMS: atom_id res chain seq x y z
N MET A 1 7.24 9.14 -4.75
CA MET A 1 6.91 7.79 -5.25
C MET A 1 7.20 7.70 -6.73
N MET A 2 8.11 6.85 -7.19
CA MET A 2 8.53 6.75 -8.60
C MET A 2 9.23 5.43 -8.89
N SER A 3 9.35 5.05 -10.16
CA SER A 3 10.16 3.91 -10.58
C SER A 3 11.65 4.19 -10.40
N VAL A 4 12.47 3.15 -10.52
CA VAL A 4 13.94 3.24 -10.32
C VAL A 4 14.62 4.18 -11.32
N ASP A 5 14.05 4.30 -12.53
CA ASP A 5 14.49 5.23 -13.57
C ASP A 5 13.85 6.63 -13.48
N GLY A 6 13.08 6.90 -12.41
CA GLY A 6 12.45 8.19 -12.14
C GLY A 6 11.12 8.42 -12.89
N GLY A 7 10.63 7.42 -13.60
CA GLY A 7 9.34 7.40 -14.28
C GLY A 7 8.14 7.07 -13.38
N PRO A 8 6.95 6.91 -13.99
CA PRO A 8 5.78 6.42 -13.30
C PRO A 8 5.92 4.93 -12.94
N LEU A 9 5.27 4.55 -11.85
CA LEU A 9 5.11 3.15 -11.44
C LEU A 9 3.85 2.56 -12.06
N TYR A 10 3.92 1.29 -12.45
CA TYR A 10 2.78 0.53 -12.92
C TYR A 10 2.54 -0.56 -11.90
N SER A 11 1.54 -0.39 -11.04
CA SER A 11 1.22 -1.37 -10.00
C SER A 11 -0.27 -1.42 -9.78
N GLY A 12 -0.87 -2.55 -10.16
CA GLY A 12 -2.28 -2.82 -9.90
C GLY A 12 -2.60 -2.93 -8.41
N TRP A 13 -1.58 -3.16 -7.59
CA TRP A 13 -1.71 -3.33 -6.14
C TRP A 13 -1.85 -2.03 -5.38
N LEU A 14 -1.21 -0.96 -5.87
CA LEU A 14 -1.02 0.24 -5.06
C LEU A 14 -2.24 1.15 -4.98
N PHE A 15 -3.03 1.20 -6.06
CA PHE A 15 -4.23 2.04 -6.14
C PHE A 15 -5.46 1.26 -6.60
N LEU A 16 -5.35 -0.06 -6.79
CA LEU A 16 -6.42 -0.94 -7.28
C LEU A 16 -7.10 -0.42 -8.55
N ASN A 17 -6.37 0.34 -9.37
CA ASN A 17 -6.88 0.99 -10.59
C ASN A 17 -6.43 0.24 -11.86
N GLY A 18 -6.04 -1.02 -11.73
CA GLY A 18 -5.52 -1.84 -12.84
C GLY A 18 -4.01 -1.72 -13.03
N SER A 19 -3.38 -2.79 -13.54
CA SER A 19 -1.93 -2.91 -13.71
C SER A 19 -1.34 -1.93 -14.74
N GLU A 20 -2.15 -1.43 -15.67
CA GLU A 20 -1.69 -0.48 -16.70
C GLU A 20 -1.79 0.99 -16.28
N THR A 21 -2.35 1.28 -15.10
CA THR A 21 -2.48 2.66 -14.63
C THR A 21 -1.14 3.16 -14.10
N PRO A 22 -0.58 4.26 -14.67
CA PRO A 22 0.67 4.83 -14.18
C PRO A 22 0.43 5.63 -12.89
N HIS A 23 1.40 5.58 -11.99
CA HIS A 23 1.37 6.26 -10.71
C HIS A 23 2.64 7.06 -10.45
N GLY A 24 2.46 8.35 -10.17
CA GLY A 24 3.57 9.29 -10.03
C GLY A 24 4.25 9.59 -11.37
N PRO A 25 5.50 10.08 -11.38
CA PRO A 25 6.33 10.31 -10.20
C PRO A 25 5.74 11.39 -9.28
N MET A 26 5.72 11.11 -7.98
CA MET A 26 5.27 12.03 -6.92
C MET A 26 6.47 12.54 -6.16
N LYS A 27 6.63 13.86 -6.08
CA LYS A 27 7.78 14.55 -5.49
C LYS A 27 7.54 15.06 -4.08
N SER A 28 6.30 14.97 -3.59
CA SER A 28 5.93 15.43 -2.25
C SER A 28 4.83 14.58 -1.62
N ASP A 29 4.75 14.60 -0.29
CA ASP A 29 3.67 13.99 0.48
C ASP A 29 2.28 14.51 0.05
N LYS A 30 2.20 15.78 -0.37
CA LYS A 30 0.96 16.38 -0.89
C LYS A 30 0.51 15.72 -2.20
N GLU A 31 1.42 15.50 -3.15
CA GLU A 31 1.09 14.80 -4.40
C GLU A 31 0.66 13.35 -4.13
N MET A 32 1.28 12.70 -3.14
CA MET A 32 0.89 11.36 -2.70
C MET A 32 -0.52 11.36 -2.10
N GLU A 33 -0.80 12.29 -1.19
CA GLU A 33 -2.12 12.48 -0.58
C GLU A 33 -3.20 12.70 -1.64
N GLU A 34 -2.97 13.63 -2.58
CA GLU A 34 -3.89 13.92 -3.68
C GLU A 34 -4.15 12.68 -4.54
N SER A 35 -3.12 11.89 -4.84
CA SER A 35 -3.26 10.65 -5.59
C SER A 35 -4.09 9.60 -4.84
N LEU A 36 -3.84 9.39 -3.54
CA LEU A 36 -4.59 8.46 -2.70
C LEU A 36 -6.06 8.90 -2.56
N VAL A 37 -6.33 10.19 -2.38
CA VAL A 37 -7.70 10.71 -2.33
C VAL A 37 -8.42 10.51 -3.67
N SER A 38 -7.71 10.63 -4.79
CA SER A 38 -8.29 10.44 -6.13
C SER A 38 -8.73 9.00 -6.40
N SER A 39 -8.06 7.99 -5.82
CA SER A 39 -8.48 6.59 -5.93
C SER A 39 -9.73 6.29 -5.10
N LEU A 40 -9.97 7.07 -4.04
CA LEU A 40 -11.15 6.98 -3.17
C LEU A 40 -12.37 7.74 -3.71
N LYS A 41 -12.46 8.02 -5.01
CA LYS A 41 -13.58 8.79 -5.62
C LYS A 41 -14.98 8.19 -5.43
N HIS A 42 -15.06 6.92 -5.04
CA HIS A 42 -16.32 6.20 -4.84
C HIS A 42 -16.92 6.41 -3.44
N ILE A 43 -16.15 6.92 -2.46
CA ILE A 43 -16.66 7.30 -1.13
C ILE A 43 -16.97 8.81 -1.08
N PRO A 44 -17.80 9.29 -0.13
CA PRO A 44 -18.11 10.71 0.00
C PRO A 44 -16.87 11.59 0.19
N LYS A 45 -16.85 12.77 -0.46
CA LYS A 45 -15.72 13.72 -0.42
C LYS A 45 -15.29 14.12 1.00
N ILE A 46 -16.24 14.24 1.92
CA ILE A 46 -15.95 14.56 3.32
C ILE A 46 -15.14 13.45 4.00
N ALA A 47 -15.44 12.19 3.68
CA ALA A 47 -14.74 11.04 4.23
C ALA A 47 -13.33 10.93 3.65
N SER A 48 -13.15 11.07 2.34
CA SER A 48 -11.82 11.04 1.73
C SER A 48 -10.93 12.21 2.20
N SER A 49 -11.48 13.41 2.36
CA SER A 49 -10.75 14.56 2.94
C SER A 49 -10.40 14.37 4.42
N ARG A 50 -11.25 13.67 5.19
CA ARG A 50 -10.96 13.32 6.59
C ARG A 50 -9.92 12.21 6.71
N PHE A 51 -9.94 11.27 5.78
CA PHE A 51 -8.96 10.20 5.67
C PHE A 51 -7.59 10.76 5.32
N SER A 52 -7.51 11.70 4.38
CA SER A 52 -6.25 12.28 3.91
C SER A 52 -5.41 12.89 5.05
N ARG A 53 -6.06 13.55 6.02
CA ARG A 53 -5.41 14.11 7.22
C ARG A 53 -4.88 13.07 8.22
N ARG A 54 -5.23 11.80 8.05
CA ARG A 54 -4.75 10.68 8.88
C ARG A 54 -3.58 9.94 8.24
N LEU A 55 -3.20 10.29 7.00
CA LEU A 55 -2.10 9.63 6.32
C LEU A 55 -0.77 9.93 7.04
N PRO A 56 0.10 8.92 7.21
CA PRO A 56 1.42 9.12 7.76
C PRO A 56 2.29 9.90 6.77
N MET A 57 3.36 10.50 7.29
CA MET A 57 4.40 11.07 6.44
C MET A 57 4.95 10.02 5.48
N CYS A 58 5.15 10.40 4.22
CA CYS A 58 5.59 9.45 3.20
C CYS A 58 7.12 9.31 3.17
N ALA A 59 7.84 10.38 3.50
CA ALA A 59 9.30 10.36 3.52
C ALA A 59 9.89 9.55 4.71
N PRO A 60 11.09 8.97 4.56
CA PRO A 60 11.85 8.86 3.30
C PRO A 60 11.18 7.90 2.31
N TYR A 61 11.43 8.09 1.02
CA TYR A 61 11.05 7.09 0.02
C TYR A 61 12.15 6.04 -0.08
N THR A 62 11.79 4.77 0.10
CA THR A 62 12.73 3.63 0.09
C THR A 62 12.48 2.74 -1.12
N LEU A 63 13.53 2.05 -1.57
CA LEU A 63 13.36 1.00 -2.56
C LEU A 63 12.55 -0.14 -1.93
N THR A 64 11.38 -0.38 -2.49
CA THR A 64 10.36 -1.32 -2.03
C THR A 64 10.09 -2.27 -3.18
N HIS A 65 9.93 -3.56 -2.89
CA HIS A 65 9.71 -4.59 -3.90
C HIS A 65 8.30 -4.51 -4.47
N GLY A 66 7.31 -4.26 -3.59
CA GLY A 66 5.91 -4.09 -3.96
C GLY A 66 5.13 -5.39 -4.17
N ASP A 67 5.83 -6.53 -4.14
CA ASP A 67 5.24 -7.89 -4.19
C ASP A 67 6.18 -8.94 -3.59
N LEU A 68 6.67 -8.70 -2.36
CA LEU A 68 7.62 -9.60 -1.70
C LEU A 68 6.90 -10.82 -1.10
N ASN A 69 6.35 -11.67 -1.95
CA ASN A 69 5.70 -12.94 -1.59
C ASN A 69 6.68 -14.12 -1.63
N ILE A 70 6.31 -15.24 -1.01
CA ILE A 70 7.16 -16.43 -0.92
C ILE A 70 7.52 -17.03 -2.29
N GLY A 71 6.62 -16.94 -3.28
CA GLY A 71 6.84 -17.42 -4.64
C GLY A 71 7.90 -16.62 -5.41
N ASN A 72 8.17 -15.40 -4.98
CA ASN A 72 9.21 -14.53 -5.54
C ASN A 72 10.57 -14.70 -4.85
N ILE A 73 10.71 -15.58 -3.87
CA ILE A 73 11.96 -15.81 -3.13
C ILE A 73 12.56 -17.16 -3.53
N VAL A 74 13.83 -17.13 -3.96
CA VAL A 74 14.58 -18.34 -4.30
C VAL A 74 15.57 -18.66 -3.19
N VAL A 75 15.48 -19.86 -2.65
CA VAL A 75 16.40 -20.38 -1.63
C VAL A 75 17.17 -21.56 -2.22
N LYS A 76 18.49 -21.59 -2.03
CA LYS A 76 19.37 -22.69 -2.41
C LYS A 76 20.26 -23.06 -1.24
N ASP A 77 20.30 -24.34 -0.89
CA ASP A 77 21.14 -24.87 0.19
C ASP A 77 20.91 -24.17 1.55
N GLY A 78 19.68 -23.70 1.80
CA GLY A 78 19.30 -22.98 3.03
C GLY A 78 19.61 -21.48 3.01
N GLU A 79 20.20 -20.96 1.94
CA GLU A 79 20.54 -19.55 1.80
C GLU A 79 19.69 -18.85 0.73
N LEU A 80 19.46 -17.54 0.91
CA LEU A 80 18.80 -16.71 -0.09
C LEU A 80 19.65 -16.68 -1.37
N ALA A 81 19.11 -17.24 -2.45
CA ALA A 81 19.76 -17.28 -3.76
C ALA A 81 19.28 -16.17 -4.68
N GLY A 82 18.08 -15.63 -4.46
CA GLY A 82 17.56 -14.51 -5.25
C GLY A 82 16.16 -14.05 -4.85
N ILE A 83 15.82 -12.84 -5.30
CA ILE A 83 14.49 -12.25 -5.24
C ILE A 83 14.08 -11.94 -6.68
N LEU A 84 12.93 -12.45 -7.11
CA LEU A 84 12.42 -12.38 -8.46
C LEU A 84 11.27 -11.36 -8.56
N VAL A 85 10.87 -11.03 -9.80
CA VAL A 85 9.64 -10.26 -10.11
C VAL A 85 9.66 -8.83 -9.55
N TRP A 86 10.64 -8.05 -9.99
CA TRP A 86 10.81 -6.63 -9.64
C TRP A 86 9.89 -5.68 -10.43
N GLU A 87 8.87 -6.18 -11.13
CA GLU A 87 8.04 -5.37 -12.05
C GLU A 87 7.23 -4.27 -11.33
N TYR A 88 6.95 -4.46 -10.04
CA TYR A 88 6.26 -3.47 -9.20
C TYR A 88 7.21 -2.65 -8.33
N ALA A 89 8.52 -2.87 -8.44
CA ALA A 89 9.48 -2.26 -7.55
C ALA A 89 9.72 -0.78 -7.88
N GLY A 90 10.04 -0.02 -6.83
CA GLY A 90 10.33 1.39 -6.96
C GLY A 90 10.52 2.07 -5.63
N TYR A 91 10.54 3.39 -5.66
CA TYR A 91 10.64 4.22 -4.47
C TYR A 91 9.25 4.51 -3.93
N PHE A 92 8.90 3.88 -2.81
CA PHE A 92 7.61 4.02 -2.12
C PHE A 92 7.80 4.65 -0.74
N PRO A 93 6.72 5.16 -0.11
CA PRO A 93 6.79 5.59 1.28
C PRO A 93 7.43 4.51 2.17
N VAL A 94 8.26 4.89 3.14
CA VAL A 94 9.03 3.94 3.98
C VAL A 94 8.16 2.88 4.68
N TRP A 95 6.92 3.23 5.00
CA TRP A 95 5.96 2.34 5.67
C TRP A 95 5.25 1.38 4.72
N TRP A 96 5.41 1.51 3.40
CA TRP A 96 4.60 0.81 2.42
C TRP A 96 4.78 -0.71 2.47
N GLU A 97 6.02 -1.20 2.44
CA GLU A 97 6.30 -2.65 2.47
C GLU A 97 5.74 -3.28 3.76
N TYR A 98 5.86 -2.58 4.90
CA TYR A 98 5.31 -3.03 6.18
C TYR A 98 3.77 -3.15 6.15
N VAL A 99 3.08 -2.20 5.53
CA VAL A 99 1.62 -2.28 5.35
C VAL A 99 1.24 -3.43 4.42
N ALA A 100 2.00 -3.63 3.34
CA ALA A 100 1.75 -4.68 2.35
C ALA A 100 1.83 -6.09 2.96
N THR A 101 2.62 -6.29 4.03
CA THR A 101 2.64 -7.58 4.75
C THR A 101 1.32 -7.90 5.47
N LYS A 102 0.37 -6.97 5.56
CA LYS A 102 -0.93 -7.22 6.19
C LYS A 102 -2.00 -7.64 5.18
N ILE A 103 -1.62 -7.75 3.91
CA ILE A 103 -2.49 -8.16 2.80
C ILE A 103 -1.95 -9.47 2.26
N GLY A 104 -2.53 -10.61 2.65
CA GLY A 104 -2.15 -11.94 2.16
C GLY A 104 -3.08 -12.43 1.03
N PHE A 105 -2.54 -13.23 0.11
CA PHE A 105 -3.31 -13.84 -1.00
C PHE A 105 -3.88 -15.22 -0.66
N ASP A 106 -3.06 -16.04 -0.03
CA ASP A 106 -3.42 -17.37 0.46
C ASP A 106 -2.82 -17.57 1.87
N GLU A 107 -3.02 -18.76 2.44
CA GLU A 107 -2.56 -19.09 3.79
C GLU A 107 -1.03 -19.04 3.90
N ASP A 108 -0.32 -19.52 2.87
CA ASP A 108 1.15 -19.56 2.84
C ASP A 108 1.74 -18.14 2.76
N ASP A 109 1.19 -17.29 1.88
CA ASP A 109 1.59 -15.89 1.76
C ASP A 109 1.25 -15.09 3.02
N ALA A 110 0.12 -15.40 3.68
CA ALA A 110 -0.23 -14.78 4.95
C ALA A 110 0.75 -15.17 6.08
N GLU A 111 1.15 -16.44 6.16
CA GLU A 111 2.16 -16.91 7.13
C GLU A 111 3.52 -16.26 6.87
N TRP A 112 3.97 -16.27 5.61
CA TRP A 112 5.21 -15.62 5.20
C TRP A 112 5.20 -14.13 5.57
N LYS A 113 4.13 -13.41 5.24
CA LYS A 113 4.02 -11.97 5.52
C LYS A 113 3.92 -11.67 7.01
N ALA A 114 3.36 -12.57 7.82
CA ALA A 114 3.41 -12.45 9.27
C ALA A 114 4.86 -12.45 9.76
N LEU A 115 5.66 -13.43 9.33
CA LEU A 115 7.08 -13.54 9.65
C LEU A 115 7.90 -12.34 9.12
N LEU A 116 7.66 -11.93 7.88
CA LEU A 116 8.31 -10.76 7.28
C LEU A 116 8.07 -9.50 8.13
N SER A 117 6.84 -9.32 8.63
CA SER A 117 6.48 -8.15 9.42
C SER A 117 7.21 -8.04 10.76
N GLU A 118 7.68 -9.18 11.32
CA GLU A 118 8.51 -9.19 12.54
C GLU A 118 9.93 -8.69 12.29
N HIS A 119 10.40 -8.77 11.03
CA HIS A 119 11.75 -8.41 10.63
C HIS A 119 11.84 -7.02 9.97
N LEU A 120 10.70 -6.44 9.60
CA LEU A 120 10.63 -5.06 9.09
C LEU A 120 10.57 -4.06 10.24
N HIS A 121 10.97 -2.82 9.98
CA HIS A 121 10.76 -1.74 10.94
C HIS A 121 9.25 -1.54 11.16
N PRO A 122 8.76 -1.56 12.40
CA PRO A 122 7.33 -1.43 12.66
C PRO A 122 6.87 -0.02 12.33
N PHE A 123 5.77 0.09 11.57
CA PHE A 123 5.08 1.35 11.31
C PHE A 123 3.64 1.27 11.81
N ASP A 124 3.02 2.42 12.04
CA ASP A 124 1.57 2.46 12.26
C ASP A 124 0.86 2.01 10.98
N GLN A 125 0.40 0.77 10.99
CA GLN A 125 -0.31 0.14 9.88
C GLN A 125 -1.74 0.62 9.73
N ALA A 126 -2.31 1.35 10.72
CA ALA A 126 -3.72 1.69 10.70
C ALA A 126 -4.08 2.46 9.44
N ALA A 127 -3.38 3.54 9.13
CA ALA A 127 -3.66 4.37 7.97
C ALA A 127 -3.49 3.64 6.61
N GLY A 128 -2.48 2.77 6.50
CA GLY A 128 -2.26 1.99 5.29
C GLY A 128 -3.33 0.91 5.06
N LEU A 129 -3.70 0.19 6.13
CA LEU A 129 -4.80 -0.77 6.10
C LEU A 129 -6.16 -0.11 5.86
N ASP A 130 -6.35 1.06 6.46
CA ASP A 130 -7.54 1.89 6.30
C ASP A 130 -7.67 2.36 4.85
N PHE A 131 -6.57 2.81 4.23
CA PHE A 131 -6.54 3.10 2.79
C PHE A 131 -6.93 1.86 1.97
N TYR A 132 -6.29 0.72 2.25
CA TYR A 132 -6.56 -0.52 1.52
C TYR A 132 -8.03 -0.93 1.62
N SER A 133 -8.60 -0.96 2.83
CA SER A 133 -10.01 -1.27 3.04
C SER A 133 -10.94 -0.27 2.35
N LEU A 134 -10.64 1.03 2.38
CA LEU A 134 -11.43 2.06 1.69
C LEU A 134 -11.28 2.05 0.17
N SER A 135 -10.19 1.50 -0.37
CA SER A 135 -9.93 1.47 -1.82
C SER A 135 -10.78 0.42 -2.56
N LYS A 136 -11.38 -0.53 -1.84
CA LYS A 136 -12.24 -1.59 -2.41
C LYS A 136 -13.54 -1.01 -2.96
N THR A 137 -13.68 -0.96 -4.28
CA THR A 137 -14.83 -0.35 -4.96
C THR A 137 -16.12 -1.15 -4.87
N CYS A 138 -16.05 -2.46 -4.60
CA CYS A 138 -17.21 -3.35 -4.48
C CYS A 138 -17.21 -3.98 -3.08
N ASN A 139 -18.21 -3.62 -2.27
CA ASN A 139 -18.45 -4.17 -0.93
C ASN A 139 -17.25 -4.02 0.01
N LEU A 140 -17.12 -2.83 0.63
CA LEU A 140 -16.13 -2.58 1.69
C LEU A 140 -16.18 -3.70 2.74
N ASP A 141 -15.02 -4.12 3.24
CA ASP A 141 -14.99 -5.04 4.38
C ASP A 141 -15.47 -4.35 5.67
N GLU A 142 -15.65 -5.12 6.75
CA GLU A 142 -16.13 -4.59 8.03
C GLU A 142 -15.28 -3.40 8.53
N ARG A 143 -13.96 -3.47 8.32
CA ARG A 143 -13.02 -2.39 8.65
C ARG A 143 -13.32 -1.14 7.82
N GLY A 144 -13.42 -1.29 6.50
CA GLY A 144 -13.73 -0.20 5.57
C GLY A 144 -15.09 0.44 5.87
N GLN A 145 -16.12 -0.35 6.16
CA GLN A 145 -17.45 0.15 6.55
C GLN A 145 -17.41 0.92 7.87
N THR A 146 -16.76 0.36 8.89
CA THR A 146 -16.61 0.98 10.21
C THR A 146 -15.89 2.32 10.11
N LEU A 147 -14.75 2.32 9.40
CA LEU A 147 -13.97 3.52 9.19
C LEU A 147 -14.75 4.56 8.36
N LEU A 148 -15.41 4.14 7.28
CA LEU A 148 -16.21 5.06 6.46
C LEU A 148 -17.29 5.75 7.29
N ASN A 149 -17.99 5.01 8.14
CA ASN A 149 -19.00 5.56 9.05
C ASN A 149 -18.38 6.55 10.05
N LEU A 150 -17.21 6.22 10.62
CA LEU A 150 -16.48 7.13 11.49
C LEU A 150 -16.09 8.41 10.76
N LEU A 151 -15.52 8.29 9.56
CA LEU A 151 -15.11 9.42 8.73
C LEU A 151 -16.28 10.30 8.32
N ILE A 152 -17.47 9.76 8.07
CA ILE A 152 -18.65 10.55 7.74
C ILE A 152 -19.19 11.30 8.97
N ASN A 153 -19.17 10.67 10.14
CA ASN A 153 -19.81 11.19 11.36
C ASN A 153 -18.86 11.95 12.29
N GLU A 154 -17.57 12.01 11.98
CA GLU A 154 -16.56 12.75 12.73
C GLU A 154 -16.95 14.24 12.81
N ASN A 155 -17.53 14.67 13.93
CA ASN A 155 -18.12 15.99 14.16
C ASN A 155 -19.34 16.33 13.26
N LYS A 156 -20.49 15.73 13.62
CA LYS A 156 -21.61 16.57 14.07
C LYS A 156 -21.27 17.21 15.41
#